data_AF-A0A6J1S8M0-F1
#
_entry.id   AF-A0A6J1S8M0-F1
#
_cell.length_a   1.000
_cell.length_b   1.000
_cell.length_c   1.000
_cell.angle_alpha   90.00
_cell.angle_beta   90.00
_cell.angle_gamma   90.00
#
_symmetry.space_group_name_H-M   'P 1'
#
loop_
_entity.id
_entity.type
_entity.pdbx_description
1 polymer ?
#
loop_
_entity_poly.entity_id
_entity_poly.type
_entity_poly.pdbx_seq_one_letter_code
_entity_poly.pdbx_strand_id
1 'polypeptide(L)'
;MASYHAGSSGRSSLQGQGSQGLAPGRGERWASAAGQVLRSGALGGGPQAHQDPELSRALKTLWDNAEVRDMVRTRLLPLVSSTGSVFLEYLVRLRRVAAQRLARSPESERAREAELCAAWRGGRQLDAARARLEDQICQQAEQLGGQVADNARSVALLRHNVNLVRRQCQDEVKLIVDKSERAMVLEWRNSEYRQENLKAELTSASDKMAATLAAHLAEEKELRVKRHKMETLLLTWLQKFDADVGEKFQEHEELTAEYESEVKQMAELTERMSDQEEEYQRLLAEKLRYEKEEEDEVIFSLASKHAAKVIQRAWRGYRMRKRLAKAAKKKGKGKGKGKAKPKSK
;
A
#
# COMPACT_ATOMS: atom_id res chain seq x y z
N MET A 1 -9.64 12.19 -21.04
CA MET A 1 -9.70 13.66 -21.04
C MET A 1 -8.35 14.21 -20.60
N ALA A 2 -7.61 14.79 -21.54
CA ALA A 2 -6.44 15.68 -21.44
C ALA A 2 -5.72 15.54 -22.80
N SER A 3 -6.03 16.35 -23.81
CA SER A 3 -5.49 17.70 -24.09
C SER A 3 -3.99 17.66 -24.39
N TYR A 4 -3.41 18.33 -25.39
CA TYR A 4 -3.78 19.06 -26.60
C TYR A 4 -2.41 19.55 -27.15
N HIS A 5 -2.35 19.90 -28.44
CA HIS A 5 -1.27 20.66 -29.12
C HIS A 5 0.03 19.91 -29.48
N ALA A 6 0.36 19.70 -30.76
CA ALA A 6 0.57 20.63 -31.89
C ALA A 6 2.01 21.20 -31.96
N GLY A 7 2.60 21.18 -33.16
CA GLY A 7 3.85 21.86 -33.51
C GLY A 7 4.67 21.04 -34.52
N SER A 8 4.38 21.06 -35.82
CA SER A 8 4.78 22.09 -36.79
C SER A 8 6.26 22.03 -37.21
N SER A 9 6.46 21.51 -38.41
CA SER A 9 7.17 22.13 -39.55
C SER A 9 8.06 23.36 -39.36
N GLY A 10 9.20 23.35 -40.07
CA GLY A 10 10.02 24.50 -40.48
C GLY A 10 11.46 24.03 -40.72
N ARG A 11 11.97 23.81 -41.94
CA ARG A 11 12.11 24.64 -43.16
C ARG A 11 13.03 25.85 -42.97
N SER A 12 13.84 26.07 -44.01
CA SER A 12 14.68 27.24 -44.32
C SER A 12 16.00 27.29 -43.55
N SER A 13 17.14 27.12 -44.22
CA SER A 13 17.79 28.10 -45.12
C SER A 13 18.05 29.41 -44.42
N LEU A 14 19.29 29.89 -44.48
CA LEU A 14 19.69 31.27 -44.77
C LEU A 14 21.18 31.35 -44.44
N GLN A 15 21.96 31.72 -45.46
CA GLN A 15 22.67 33.00 -45.52
C GLN A 15 23.76 33.12 -44.45
N GLY A 16 25.01 33.36 -44.80
CA GLY A 16 25.51 33.80 -46.09
C GLY A 16 26.69 34.71 -45.85
N GLN A 17 26.93 35.51 -46.88
CA GLN A 17 27.78 36.69 -46.89
C GLN A 17 29.25 36.29 -46.80
N GLY A 18 29.98 36.47 -47.90
CA GLY A 18 30.48 37.80 -48.21
C GLY A 18 31.90 37.82 -47.65
N SER A 19 32.88 38.43 -48.26
CA SER A 19 32.83 39.57 -49.15
C SER A 19 34.26 39.74 -49.62
N GLN A 20 34.39 40.32 -50.82
CA GLN A 20 35.40 41.35 -51.12
C GLN A 20 36.86 40.97 -50.88
N GLY A 21 37.63 40.84 -51.95
CA GLY A 21 38.38 42.00 -52.41
C GLY A 21 39.82 41.84 -51.92
N LEU A 22 40.87 42.28 -52.57
CA LEU A 22 41.08 43.30 -53.56
C LEU A 22 42.41 42.90 -54.24
N ALA A 23 42.43 42.82 -55.57
CA ALA A 23 43.57 43.39 -56.30
C ALA A 23 43.62 44.89 -55.91
N PRO A 24 44.76 45.57 -55.78
CA PRO A 24 45.76 45.72 -56.85
C PRO A 24 47.20 45.70 -56.28
N GLY A 25 48.26 45.46 -57.03
CA GLY A 25 48.67 46.15 -58.24
C GLY A 25 49.80 47.13 -57.95
N ARG A 26 50.42 47.55 -59.06
CA ARG A 26 51.21 48.77 -59.25
C ARG A 26 52.61 48.85 -58.65
N GLY A 27 53.43 49.57 -59.40
CA GLY A 27 54.67 50.18 -58.95
C GLY A 27 55.88 49.63 -59.69
N GLU A 28 56.01 49.81 -61.00
CA GLU A 28 56.62 51.02 -61.59
C GLU A 28 57.99 51.33 -60.98
N ARG A 29 59.05 51.08 -61.76
CA ARG A 29 59.77 52.14 -62.50
C ARG A 29 60.11 53.31 -61.60
N TRP A 30 61.38 53.48 -61.24
CA TRP A 30 62.14 54.75 -61.19
C TRP A 30 63.62 54.28 -61.24
N ALA A 31 64.41 54.73 -62.24
CA ALA A 31 65.24 55.94 -62.18
C ALA A 31 66.21 55.87 -60.98
N SER A 32 67.47 56.26 -61.05
CA SER A 32 68.19 57.24 -61.85
C SER A 32 69.66 57.03 -61.44
N ALA A 33 70.62 57.12 -62.35
CA ALA A 33 71.52 58.28 -62.45
C ALA A 33 72.63 58.38 -61.36
N ALA A 34 73.75 58.93 -61.83
CA ALA A 34 74.96 59.32 -61.09
C ALA A 34 75.91 58.14 -60.73
N GLY A 35 77.22 58.22 -60.97
CA GLY A 35 78.05 59.38 -61.27
C GLY A 35 79.15 59.06 -62.29
N GLN A 36 79.33 60.02 -63.20
CA GLN A 36 80.64 60.41 -63.69
C GLN A 36 81.57 60.72 -62.51
N VAL A 37 82.89 60.72 -62.77
CA VAL A 37 83.82 61.84 -62.51
C VAL A 37 85.23 61.30 -62.17
N LEU A 38 86.22 61.75 -62.97
CA LEU A 38 87.67 61.92 -62.71
C LEU A 38 88.52 60.63 -62.64
N ARG A 39 89.69 60.49 -63.30
CA ARG A 39 90.80 61.39 -63.71
C ARG A 39 91.54 60.69 -64.87
N SER A 40 91.78 61.31 -66.04
CA SER A 40 92.92 62.17 -66.38
C SER A 40 94.29 61.72 -65.83
N GLY A 41 95.22 61.43 -66.74
CA GLY A 41 96.60 61.09 -66.41
C GLY A 41 97.43 60.68 -67.63
N ALA A 42 97.52 61.54 -68.63
CA ALA A 42 98.61 61.53 -69.61
C ALA A 42 99.89 62.04 -68.93
N LEU A 43 101.06 61.55 -69.37
CA LEU A 43 102.40 62.16 -69.45
C LEU A 43 103.40 61.00 -69.64
N GLY A 44 104.09 60.91 -70.78
CA GLY A 44 105.48 61.39 -70.92
C GLY A 44 106.43 60.22 -70.64
N GLY A 45 107.42 59.84 -71.45
CA GLY A 45 108.27 60.60 -72.35
C GLY A 45 109.72 60.21 -72.05
N GLY A 46 110.21 59.11 -72.65
CA GLY A 46 111.62 58.70 -72.79
C GLY A 46 112.46 58.45 -71.52
N PRO A 47 113.75 58.06 -71.64
CA PRO A 47 114.47 57.50 -72.79
C PRO A 47 115.30 56.21 -72.48
N GLN A 48 115.62 55.50 -73.56
CA GLN A 48 116.78 54.62 -73.81
C GLN A 48 117.59 54.05 -72.62
N ALA A 49 117.54 52.73 -72.45
CA ALA A 49 118.63 51.96 -71.85
C ALA A 49 119.30 51.12 -72.94
N HIS A 50 120.48 51.57 -73.36
CA HIS A 50 121.43 50.80 -74.15
C HIS A 50 121.68 49.46 -73.45
N GLN A 51 121.24 48.35 -74.05
CA GLN A 51 121.65 47.02 -73.63
C GLN A 51 123.03 46.75 -74.23
N ASP A 52 124.07 46.81 -73.41
CA ASP A 52 125.39 46.31 -73.77
C ASP A 52 125.28 44.81 -74.12
N PRO A 53 125.57 44.40 -75.38
CA PRO A 53 125.47 43.01 -75.79
C PRO A 53 126.51 42.11 -75.11
N GLU A 54 127.53 42.69 -74.46
CA GLU A 54 128.56 41.96 -73.71
C GLU A 54 128.10 41.60 -72.30
N LEU A 55 127.34 42.46 -71.62
CA LEU A 55 126.83 42.19 -70.27
C LEU A 55 125.72 41.12 -70.26
N SER A 56 124.89 41.10 -71.31
CA SER A 56 123.86 40.07 -71.51
C SER A 56 124.43 38.71 -71.90
N ARG A 57 125.59 38.68 -72.57
CA ARG A 57 126.36 37.44 -72.82
C ARG A 57 127.09 36.98 -71.57
N ALA A 58 127.71 37.87 -70.81
CA ALA A 58 128.40 37.56 -69.55
C ALA A 58 127.45 37.04 -68.45
N LEU A 59 126.25 37.61 -68.33
CA LEU A 59 125.24 37.11 -67.40
C LEU A 59 124.63 35.78 -67.85
N LYS A 60 124.50 35.52 -69.16
CA LYS A 60 124.11 34.19 -69.66
C LYS A 60 125.20 33.14 -69.41
N THR A 61 126.47 33.45 -69.66
CA THR A 61 127.58 32.51 -69.38
C THR A 61 127.82 32.27 -67.89
N LEU A 62 127.52 33.25 -67.02
CA LEU A 62 127.52 33.06 -65.57
C LEU A 62 126.31 32.27 -65.06
N TRP A 63 125.13 32.41 -65.68
CA TRP A 63 123.92 31.70 -65.26
C TRP A 63 123.86 30.26 -65.82
N ASP A 64 124.42 30.00 -66.98
CA ASP A 64 124.50 28.68 -67.63
C ASP A 64 125.66 27.81 -67.10
N ASN A 65 126.62 28.38 -66.37
CA ASN A 65 127.65 27.63 -65.65
C ASN A 65 127.04 26.88 -64.45
N ALA A 66 126.98 25.56 -64.54
CA ALA A 66 126.44 24.69 -63.49
C ALA A 66 127.19 24.86 -62.16
N GLU A 67 128.52 25.05 -62.22
CA GLU A 67 129.37 25.18 -61.04
C GLU A 67 129.12 26.48 -60.26
N VAL A 68 128.80 27.59 -60.94
CA VAL A 68 128.48 28.88 -60.30
C VAL A 68 127.08 28.81 -59.66
N ARG A 69 126.13 28.12 -60.30
CA ARG A 69 124.78 27.91 -59.78
C ARG A 69 124.78 27.03 -58.52
N ASP A 70 125.62 26.00 -58.50
CA ASP A 70 125.83 25.16 -57.31
C ASP A 70 126.56 25.93 -56.21
N MET A 71 127.54 26.76 -56.53
CA MET A 71 128.23 27.61 -55.55
C MET A 71 127.26 28.61 -54.88
N VAL A 72 126.35 29.23 -55.63
CA VAL A 72 125.32 30.14 -55.09
C VAL A 72 124.29 29.39 -54.23
N ARG A 73 123.86 28.19 -54.65
CA ARG A 73 122.88 27.38 -53.91
C ARG A 73 123.45 26.70 -52.65
N THR A 74 124.70 26.25 -52.69
CA THR A 74 125.31 25.47 -51.59
C THR A 74 126.15 26.31 -50.63
N ARG A 75 126.75 27.44 -51.07
CA ARG A 75 127.62 28.26 -50.21
C ARG A 75 127.06 29.64 -49.86
N LEU A 76 126.25 30.27 -50.72
CA LEU A 76 125.74 31.64 -50.49
C LEU A 76 124.30 31.67 -49.96
N LEU A 77 123.44 30.73 -50.37
CA LEU A 77 122.06 30.62 -49.88
C LEU A 77 121.92 30.45 -48.35
N PRO A 78 122.83 29.73 -47.64
CA PRO A 78 122.78 29.62 -46.18
C PRO A 78 123.30 30.86 -45.42
N LEU A 79 123.97 31.80 -46.09
CA LEU A 79 124.54 33.04 -45.52
C LEU A 79 123.60 34.25 -45.65
N VAL A 80 122.45 34.07 -46.31
CA VAL A 80 121.41 35.10 -46.44
C VAL A 80 120.58 35.16 -45.16
N SER A 81 120.39 36.34 -44.58
CA SER A 81 119.54 36.50 -43.38
C SER A 81 118.11 36.01 -43.65
N SER A 82 117.38 35.61 -42.60
CA SER A 82 115.98 35.16 -42.71
C SER A 82 115.07 36.17 -43.43
N THR A 83 115.42 37.45 -43.41
CA THR A 83 114.73 38.52 -44.13
C THR A 83 114.97 38.45 -45.65
N GLY A 84 116.18 38.08 -46.06
CA GLY A 84 116.52 37.86 -47.47
C GLY A 84 115.94 36.57 -48.04
N SER A 85 115.79 35.50 -47.24
CA SER A 85 115.11 34.28 -47.68
C SER A 85 113.62 34.50 -47.89
N VAL A 86 112.95 35.24 -46.99
CA VAL A 86 111.54 35.64 -47.14
C VAL A 86 111.35 36.55 -48.37
N PHE A 87 112.27 37.48 -48.62
CA PHE A 87 112.24 38.29 -49.85
C PHE A 87 112.41 37.45 -51.11
N LEU A 88 113.31 36.46 -51.11
CA LEU A 88 113.46 35.52 -52.22
C LEU A 88 112.22 34.64 -52.40
N GLU A 89 111.56 34.20 -51.33
CA GLU A 89 110.27 33.51 -51.41
C GLU A 89 109.18 34.41 -52.03
N TYR A 90 109.11 35.68 -51.61
CA TYR A 90 108.21 36.65 -52.22
C TYR A 90 108.53 36.89 -53.69
N LEU A 91 109.81 36.94 -54.09
CA LEU A 91 110.22 37.07 -55.49
C LEU A 91 109.93 35.81 -56.31
N VAL A 92 110.09 34.61 -55.75
CA VAL A 92 109.70 33.35 -56.39
C VAL A 92 108.18 33.30 -56.55
N ARG A 93 107.43 33.74 -55.54
CA ARG A 93 105.97 33.84 -55.59
C ARG A 93 105.53 34.90 -56.60
N LEU A 94 106.21 36.05 -56.67
CA LEU A 94 105.98 37.10 -57.65
C LEU A 94 106.26 36.60 -59.06
N ARG A 95 107.39 35.92 -59.29
CA ARG A 95 107.73 35.30 -60.57
C ARG A 95 106.67 34.28 -60.98
N ARG A 96 106.19 33.46 -60.04
CA ARG A 96 105.11 32.48 -60.31
C ARG A 96 103.80 33.17 -60.67
N VAL A 97 103.44 34.23 -59.96
CA VAL A 97 102.25 35.05 -60.25
C VAL A 97 102.40 35.78 -61.60
N ALA A 98 103.56 36.36 -61.88
CA ALA A 98 103.86 37.04 -63.14
C ALA A 98 103.84 36.05 -64.32
N ALA A 99 104.42 34.86 -64.17
CA ALA A 99 104.36 33.80 -65.19
C ALA A 99 102.92 33.30 -65.41
N GLN A 100 102.13 33.16 -64.34
CA GLN A 100 100.70 32.80 -64.44
C GLN A 100 99.85 33.89 -65.07
N ARG A 101 100.22 35.17 -64.92
CA ARG A 101 99.55 36.32 -65.55
C ARG A 101 99.95 36.49 -67.02
N LEU A 102 101.23 36.28 -67.34
CA LEU A 102 101.75 36.34 -68.71
C LEU A 102 101.33 35.13 -69.58
N ALA A 103 101.10 33.96 -68.97
CA ALA A 103 100.64 32.76 -69.67
C ALA A 103 99.11 32.69 -69.85
N ARG A 104 98.36 33.67 -69.36
CA ARG A 104 96.91 33.74 -69.54
C ARG A 104 96.56 34.64 -70.71
N SER A 105 95.78 34.10 -71.65
CA SER A 105 95.12 34.92 -72.66
C SER A 105 94.11 35.84 -71.96
N PRO A 106 93.94 37.11 -72.39
CA PRO A 106 92.91 38.00 -71.88
C PRO A 106 91.49 37.40 -71.95
N GLU A 107 91.23 36.46 -72.86
CA GLU A 107 89.96 35.73 -72.92
C GLU A 107 89.78 34.74 -71.76
N SER A 108 90.87 34.09 -71.31
CA SER A 108 90.84 33.16 -70.17
C SER A 108 90.66 33.89 -68.83
N GLU A 109 91.17 35.13 -68.71
CA GLU A 109 90.93 35.96 -67.53
C GLU A 109 89.48 36.45 -67.48
N ARG A 110 88.93 36.90 -68.63
CA ARG A 110 87.52 37.26 -68.74
C ARG A 110 86.59 36.08 -68.45
N ALA A 111 86.91 34.87 -68.92
CA ALA A 111 86.13 33.67 -68.63
C ALA A 111 86.13 33.33 -67.13
N ARG A 112 87.31 33.38 -66.49
CA ARG A 112 87.43 33.16 -65.04
C ARG A 112 86.72 34.24 -64.22
N GLU A 113 86.79 35.49 -64.63
CA GLU A 113 86.05 36.59 -64.00
C GLU A 113 84.54 36.42 -64.20
N ALA A 114 84.09 35.96 -65.37
CA ALA A 114 82.70 35.64 -65.63
C ALA A 114 82.20 34.47 -64.78
N GLU A 115 82.99 33.41 -64.61
CA GLU A 115 82.73 32.29 -63.70
C GLU A 115 82.65 32.74 -62.25
N LEU A 116 83.60 33.58 -61.78
CA LEU A 116 83.56 34.16 -60.43
C LEU A 116 82.34 35.06 -60.23
N CYS A 117 81.98 35.87 -61.23
CA CYS A 117 80.77 36.69 -61.18
C CYS A 117 79.49 35.85 -61.23
N ALA A 118 79.49 34.71 -61.93
CA ALA A 118 78.38 33.77 -61.94
C ALA A 118 78.26 33.03 -60.61
N ALA A 119 79.38 32.57 -60.03
CA ALA A 119 79.43 31.96 -58.71
C ALA A 119 79.03 32.93 -57.60
N TRP A 120 79.45 34.20 -57.67
CA TRP A 120 79.03 35.24 -56.73
C TRP A 120 77.54 35.57 -56.86
N ARG A 121 77.01 35.66 -58.09
CA ARG A 121 75.57 35.82 -58.33
C ARG A 121 74.77 34.62 -57.84
N GLY A 122 75.25 33.40 -58.08
CA GLY A 122 74.66 32.15 -57.58
C GLY A 122 74.69 32.07 -56.06
N GLY A 123 75.82 32.41 -55.43
CA GLY A 123 75.94 32.52 -53.97
C GLY A 123 74.95 33.52 -53.38
N ARG A 124 74.85 34.72 -53.98
CA ARG A 124 73.85 35.73 -53.56
C ARG A 124 72.41 35.25 -53.73
N GLN A 125 72.11 34.46 -54.78
CA GLN A 125 70.79 33.86 -54.98
C GLN A 125 70.52 32.76 -53.94
N LEU A 126 71.51 31.94 -53.61
CA LEU A 126 71.41 30.92 -52.57
C LEU A 126 71.25 31.56 -51.17
N ASP A 127 71.96 32.64 -50.88
CA ASP A 127 71.80 33.40 -49.63
C ASP A 127 70.41 34.01 -49.53
N ALA A 128 69.89 34.57 -50.63
CA ALA A 128 68.52 35.08 -50.67
C ALA A 128 67.48 33.95 -50.51
N ALA A 129 67.72 32.77 -51.10
CA ALA A 129 66.85 31.61 -50.92
C ALA A 129 66.91 31.06 -49.48
N ARG A 130 68.11 31.02 -48.88
CA ARG A 130 68.33 30.64 -47.50
C ARG A 130 67.60 31.59 -46.54
N ALA A 131 67.76 32.90 -46.71
CA ALA A 131 67.05 33.89 -45.90
C ALA A 131 65.53 33.72 -45.99
N ARG A 132 64.98 33.49 -47.19
CA ARG A 132 63.54 33.21 -47.36
C ARG A 132 63.09 31.95 -46.63
N LEU A 133 63.87 30.88 -46.68
CA LEU A 133 63.55 29.64 -45.97
C LEU A 133 63.65 29.83 -44.45
N GLU A 134 64.67 30.57 -43.98
CA GLU A 134 64.80 30.94 -42.57
C GLU A 134 63.60 31.77 -42.10
N ASP A 135 63.17 32.77 -42.88
CA ASP A 135 61.97 33.57 -42.60
C ASP A 135 60.70 32.69 -42.57
N GLN A 136 60.55 31.75 -43.50
CA GLN A 136 59.42 30.82 -43.53
C GLN A 136 59.40 29.91 -42.30
N ILE A 137 60.57 29.40 -41.87
CA ILE A 137 60.69 28.59 -40.65
C ILE A 137 60.32 29.43 -39.43
N CYS A 138 60.80 30.67 -39.33
CA CYS A 138 60.45 31.59 -38.25
C CYS A 138 58.93 31.84 -38.21
N GLN A 139 58.31 32.17 -39.35
CA GLN A 139 56.86 32.40 -39.43
C GLN A 139 56.06 31.15 -39.05
N GLN A 140 56.47 29.97 -39.51
CA GLN A 140 55.81 28.71 -39.14
C GLN A 140 55.99 28.40 -37.65
N ALA A 141 57.17 28.63 -37.09
CA ALA A 141 57.44 28.44 -35.67
C ALA A 141 56.59 29.37 -34.81
N GLU A 142 56.43 30.63 -35.20
CA GLU A 142 55.55 31.60 -34.52
C GLU A 142 54.08 31.21 -34.61
N GLN A 143 53.60 30.81 -35.80
CA GLN A 143 52.21 30.37 -36.00
C GLN A 143 51.88 29.11 -35.19
N LEU A 144 52.75 28.09 -35.24
CA LEU A 144 52.58 26.87 -34.46
C LEU A 144 52.70 27.16 -32.95
N GLY A 145 53.63 28.02 -32.55
CA GLY A 145 53.75 28.47 -31.16
C GLY A 145 52.50 29.16 -30.64
N GLY A 146 51.89 30.04 -31.45
CA GLY A 146 50.61 30.68 -31.17
C GLY A 146 49.46 29.67 -31.02
N GLN A 147 49.33 28.73 -31.95
CA GLN A 147 48.32 27.66 -31.88
C GLN A 147 48.51 26.76 -30.65
N VAL A 148 49.75 26.40 -30.31
CA VAL A 148 50.05 25.63 -29.11
C VAL A 148 49.68 26.42 -27.85
N ALA A 149 49.93 27.73 -27.82
CA ALA A 149 49.54 28.58 -26.70
C ALA A 149 48.00 28.70 -26.58
N ASP A 150 47.28 28.85 -27.69
CA ASP A 150 45.80 28.87 -27.73
C ASP A 150 45.20 27.55 -27.27
N ASN A 151 45.75 26.43 -27.75
CA ASN A 151 45.35 25.10 -27.32
C ASN A 151 45.65 24.88 -25.84
N ALA A 152 46.81 25.32 -25.34
CA ALA A 152 47.15 25.22 -23.92
C ALA A 152 46.19 26.03 -23.05
N ARG A 153 45.82 27.24 -23.47
CA ARG A 153 44.78 28.06 -22.80
C ARG A 153 43.43 27.36 -22.79
N SER A 154 43.01 26.81 -23.93
CA SER A 154 41.75 26.08 -24.05
C SER A 154 41.71 24.84 -23.16
N VAL A 155 42.81 24.06 -23.14
CA VAL A 155 42.96 22.90 -22.26
C VAL A 155 42.91 23.31 -20.78
N ALA A 156 43.53 24.42 -20.39
CA ALA A 156 43.47 24.92 -19.01
C ALA A 156 42.04 25.31 -18.60
N LEU A 157 41.30 26.00 -19.48
CA LEU A 157 39.91 26.38 -19.24
C LEU A 157 39.00 25.14 -19.13
N LEU A 158 39.14 24.19 -20.05
CA LEU A 158 38.35 22.96 -20.03
C LEU A 158 38.64 22.13 -18.76
N ARG A 159 39.90 22.03 -18.35
CA ARG A 159 40.28 21.39 -17.07
C ARG A 159 39.63 22.09 -15.88
N HIS A 160 39.60 23.41 -15.87
CA HIS A 160 38.93 24.18 -14.83
C HIS A 160 37.42 23.88 -14.79
N ASN A 161 36.75 23.92 -15.95
CA ASN A 161 35.32 23.64 -16.05
C ASN A 161 34.98 22.20 -15.63
N VAL A 162 35.77 21.22 -16.05
CA VAL A 162 35.60 19.81 -15.62
C VAL A 162 35.73 19.69 -14.11
N ASN A 163 36.72 20.35 -13.50
CA ASN A 163 36.89 20.33 -12.05
C ASN A 163 35.74 21.04 -11.30
N LEU A 164 35.22 22.13 -11.86
CA LEU A 164 34.08 22.86 -11.31
C LEU A 164 32.82 21.98 -11.32
N VAL A 165 32.48 21.41 -12.47
CA VAL A 165 31.32 20.50 -12.60
C VAL A 165 31.47 19.30 -11.69
N ARG A 166 32.68 18.71 -11.61
CA ARG A 166 32.95 17.59 -10.69
C ARG A 166 32.68 17.95 -9.24
N ARG A 167 33.07 19.15 -8.78
CA ARG A 167 32.79 19.62 -7.42
C ARG A 167 31.30 19.83 -7.20
N GLN A 168 30.62 20.49 -8.13
CA GLN A 168 29.16 20.71 -8.06
C GLN A 168 28.40 19.38 -7.96
N CYS A 169 28.71 18.41 -8.83
CA CYS A 169 28.09 17.08 -8.75
C CYS A 169 28.41 16.37 -7.43
N GLN A 170 29.63 16.48 -6.91
CA GLN A 170 29.99 15.90 -5.61
C GLN A 170 29.19 16.51 -4.47
N ASP A 171 28.99 17.82 -4.47
CA ASP A 171 28.24 18.51 -3.43
C ASP A 171 26.74 18.24 -3.53
N GLU A 172 26.19 18.15 -4.74
CA GLU A 172 24.80 17.73 -4.98
C GLU A 172 24.55 16.29 -4.52
N VAL A 173 25.45 15.36 -4.85
CA VAL A 173 25.35 13.96 -4.39
C VAL A 173 25.37 13.89 -2.88
N LYS A 174 26.29 14.59 -2.20
CA LYS A 174 26.32 14.63 -0.73
C LYS A 174 25.02 15.18 -0.16
N LEU A 175 24.51 16.28 -0.72
CA LEU A 175 23.27 16.89 -0.26
C LEU A 175 22.07 15.95 -0.40
N ILE A 176 21.99 15.21 -1.52
CA ILE A 176 20.93 14.24 -1.77
C ILE A 176 21.03 13.09 -0.77
N VAL A 177 22.23 12.55 -0.56
CA VAL A 177 22.49 11.47 0.41
C VAL A 177 22.08 11.92 1.81
N ASP A 178 22.60 13.05 2.29
CA ASP A 178 22.28 13.58 3.63
C ASP A 178 20.76 13.81 3.83
N LYS A 179 20.08 14.34 2.81
CA LYS A 179 18.62 14.53 2.85
C LYS A 179 17.88 13.21 2.90
N SER A 180 18.28 12.24 2.08
CA SER A 180 17.65 10.92 2.02
C SER A 180 17.86 10.13 3.31
N GLU A 181 19.04 10.19 3.91
CA GLU A 181 19.34 9.52 5.18
C GLU A 181 18.52 10.12 6.32
N ARG A 182 18.42 11.45 6.40
CA ARG A 182 17.56 12.11 7.40
C ARG A 182 16.10 11.74 7.23
N ALA A 183 15.59 11.70 6.00
CA ALA A 183 14.23 11.28 5.72
C ALA A 183 14.01 9.82 6.14
N MET A 184 14.92 8.91 5.78
CA MET A 184 14.86 7.49 6.14
C MET A 184 14.86 7.28 7.66
N VAL A 185 15.70 7.99 8.40
CA VAL A 185 15.74 7.91 9.87
C VAL A 185 14.44 8.38 10.50
N LEU A 186 13.85 9.48 9.99
CA LEU A 186 12.56 9.98 10.46
C LEU A 186 11.43 9.00 10.17
N GLU A 187 11.37 8.45 8.96
CA GLU A 187 10.37 7.45 8.57
C GLU A 187 10.50 6.17 9.40
N TRP A 188 11.73 5.71 9.64
CA TRP A 188 12.01 4.56 10.48
C TRP A 188 11.50 4.79 11.91
N ARG A 189 11.85 5.91 12.55
CA ARG A 189 11.33 6.27 13.89
C ARG A 189 9.81 6.39 13.92
N ASN A 190 9.21 7.00 12.91
CA ASN A 190 7.75 7.09 12.78
C ASN A 190 7.09 5.72 12.61
N SER A 191 7.78 4.77 11.98
CA SER A 191 7.33 3.39 11.84
C SER A 191 7.43 2.64 13.17
N GLU A 192 8.55 2.78 13.89
CA GLU A 192 8.72 2.22 15.23
C GLU A 192 7.64 2.70 16.20
N TYR A 193 7.40 4.02 16.27
CA TYR A 193 6.35 4.60 17.10
C TYR A 193 4.96 4.05 16.74
N ARG A 194 4.66 3.89 15.44
CA ARG A 194 3.40 3.27 15.00
C ARG A 194 3.30 1.80 15.42
N GLN A 195 4.39 1.05 15.33
CA GLN A 195 4.41 -0.35 15.77
C GLN A 195 4.20 -0.48 17.28
N GLU A 196 4.81 0.40 18.08
CA GLU A 196 4.60 0.45 19.53
C GLU A 196 3.16 0.77 19.88
N ASN A 197 2.56 1.77 19.23
CA ASN A 197 1.15 2.11 19.41
C ASN A 197 0.23 0.94 19.04
N LEU A 198 0.46 0.29 17.90
CA LEU A 198 -0.34 -0.88 17.50
C LEU A 198 -0.20 -2.05 18.47
N LYS A 199 0.99 -2.27 19.05
CA LYS A 199 1.19 -3.28 20.11
C LYS A 199 0.44 -2.91 21.39
N ALA A 200 0.44 -1.63 21.77
CA ALA A 200 -0.30 -1.14 22.93
C ALA A 200 -1.83 -1.26 22.72
N GLU A 201 -2.32 -0.96 21.53
CA GLU A 201 -3.73 -1.15 21.17
C GLU A 201 -4.13 -2.62 21.17
N LEU A 202 -3.29 -3.50 20.62
CA LEU A 202 -3.52 -4.94 20.60
C LEU A 202 -3.61 -5.52 22.03
N THR A 203 -2.67 -5.14 22.90
CA THR A 203 -2.69 -5.57 24.31
C THR A 203 -3.93 -5.04 25.03
N SER A 204 -4.26 -3.76 24.89
CA SER A 204 -5.48 -3.18 25.45
C SER A 204 -6.76 -3.86 24.94
N ALA A 205 -6.85 -4.18 23.65
CA ALA A 205 -7.99 -4.88 23.07
C ALA A 205 -8.09 -6.32 23.60
N SER A 206 -6.96 -7.02 23.73
CA SER A 206 -6.93 -8.37 24.32
C SER A 206 -7.39 -8.37 25.78
N ASP A 207 -6.94 -7.40 26.56
CA ASP A 207 -7.31 -7.27 27.97
C ASP A 207 -8.81 -6.97 28.11
N LYS A 208 -9.35 -6.08 27.26
CA LYS A 208 -10.79 -5.80 27.21
C LYS A 208 -11.59 -7.05 26.87
N MET A 209 -11.15 -7.83 25.88
CA MET A 209 -11.81 -9.09 25.51
C MET A 209 -11.78 -10.11 26.64
N ALA A 210 -10.64 -10.26 27.32
CA ALA A 210 -10.51 -11.16 28.46
C ALA A 210 -11.44 -10.73 29.62
N ALA A 211 -11.51 -9.43 29.89
CA ALA A 211 -12.37 -8.86 30.93
C ALA A 211 -13.87 -9.05 30.62
N THR A 212 -14.31 -8.79 29.39
CA THR A 212 -15.71 -8.98 29.00
C THR A 212 -16.09 -10.45 29.00
N LEU A 213 -15.20 -11.34 28.55
CA LEU A 213 -15.42 -12.78 28.62
C LEU A 213 -15.56 -13.26 30.06
N ALA A 214 -14.70 -12.79 30.97
CA ALA A 214 -14.80 -13.12 32.39
C ALA A 214 -16.11 -12.63 33.02
N ALA A 215 -16.54 -11.41 32.68
CA ALA A 215 -17.81 -10.84 33.14
C ALA A 215 -19.01 -11.67 32.65
N HIS A 216 -19.07 -11.99 31.36
CA HIS A 216 -20.16 -12.80 30.80
C HIS A 216 -20.19 -14.22 31.36
N LEU A 217 -19.03 -14.85 31.59
CA LEU A 217 -19.00 -16.16 32.25
C LEU A 217 -19.50 -16.10 33.70
N ALA A 218 -19.25 -15.00 34.41
CA ALA A 218 -19.77 -14.80 35.77
C ALA A 218 -21.30 -14.60 35.76
N GLU A 219 -21.80 -13.73 34.87
CA GLU A 219 -23.23 -13.50 34.65
C GLU A 219 -23.95 -14.80 34.28
N GLU A 220 -23.39 -15.57 33.35
CA GLU A 220 -23.96 -16.85 32.92
C GLU A 220 -24.05 -17.85 34.09
N LYS A 221 -22.99 -17.96 34.91
CA LYS A 221 -23.00 -18.81 36.11
C LYS A 221 -24.10 -18.38 37.07
N GLU A 222 -24.25 -17.07 37.31
CA GLU A 222 -25.31 -16.55 38.18
C GLU A 222 -26.71 -16.87 37.63
N LEU A 223 -26.93 -16.69 36.33
CA LEU A 223 -28.18 -17.03 35.66
C LEU A 223 -28.49 -18.53 35.73
N ARG A 224 -27.50 -19.40 35.55
CA ARG A 224 -27.66 -20.85 35.71
C ARG A 224 -28.07 -21.22 37.13
N VAL A 225 -27.48 -20.58 38.15
CA VAL A 225 -27.87 -20.78 39.56
C VAL A 225 -29.30 -20.30 39.80
N LYS A 226 -29.69 -19.12 39.30
CA LYS A 226 -31.06 -18.60 39.41
C LYS A 226 -32.07 -19.54 38.74
N ARG A 227 -31.78 -20.01 37.53
CA ARG A 227 -32.61 -20.97 36.80
C ARG A 227 -32.80 -22.25 37.61
N HIS A 228 -31.71 -22.85 38.11
CA HIS A 228 -31.77 -24.08 38.89
C HIS A 228 -32.59 -23.92 40.18
N LYS A 229 -32.47 -22.77 40.87
CA LYS A 229 -33.31 -22.47 42.05
C LYS A 229 -34.80 -22.43 41.68
N MET A 230 -35.15 -21.75 40.59
CA MET A 230 -36.55 -21.66 40.14
C MET A 230 -37.10 -23.02 39.69
N GLU A 231 -36.32 -23.80 38.94
CA GLU A 231 -36.66 -25.19 38.58
C GLU A 231 -36.92 -26.04 39.83
N THR A 232 -36.06 -25.93 40.85
CA THR A 232 -36.23 -26.67 42.12
C THR A 232 -37.49 -26.25 42.86
N LEU A 233 -37.80 -24.94 42.89
CA LEU A 233 -39.04 -24.44 43.51
C LEU A 233 -40.29 -24.94 42.76
N LEU A 234 -40.27 -24.94 41.43
CA LEU A 234 -41.35 -25.47 40.60
C LEU A 234 -41.56 -26.96 40.84
N LEU A 235 -40.49 -27.75 40.87
CA LEU A 235 -40.56 -29.18 41.20
C LEU A 235 -41.15 -29.41 42.60
N THR A 236 -40.74 -28.60 43.59
CA THR A 236 -41.27 -28.68 44.95
C THR A 236 -42.77 -28.36 44.99
N TRP A 237 -43.22 -27.35 44.23
CA TRP A 237 -44.64 -27.00 44.14
C TRP A 237 -45.46 -28.07 43.43
N LEU A 238 -44.92 -28.65 42.36
CA LEU A 238 -45.56 -29.74 41.63
C LEU A 238 -45.72 -30.96 42.53
N GLN A 239 -44.68 -31.34 43.28
CA GLN A 239 -44.76 -32.43 44.26
C GLN A 239 -45.80 -32.18 45.35
N LYS A 240 -45.92 -30.96 45.86
CA LYS A 240 -46.96 -30.60 46.84
C LYS A 240 -48.35 -30.72 46.23
N PHE A 241 -48.53 -30.21 45.02
CA PHE A 241 -49.81 -30.28 44.32
C PHE A 241 -50.22 -31.74 44.04
N ASP A 242 -49.29 -32.57 43.56
CA ASP A 242 -49.54 -34.00 43.32
C ASP A 242 -49.89 -34.73 44.62
N ALA A 243 -49.24 -34.39 45.74
CA ALA A 243 -49.58 -34.93 47.06
C ALA A 243 -50.98 -34.48 47.51
N ASP A 244 -51.28 -33.18 47.47
CA ASP A 244 -52.57 -32.63 47.87
C ASP A 244 -53.72 -33.22 47.02
N VAL A 245 -53.52 -33.38 45.70
CA VAL A 245 -54.49 -34.02 44.81
C VAL A 245 -54.65 -35.50 45.16
N GLY A 246 -53.56 -36.20 45.45
CA GLY A 246 -53.59 -37.59 45.89
C GLY A 246 -54.37 -37.77 47.20
N GLU A 247 -54.12 -36.92 48.19
CA GLU A 247 -54.84 -36.92 49.47
C GLU A 247 -56.34 -36.62 49.27
N LYS A 248 -56.69 -35.63 48.45
CA LYS A 248 -58.09 -35.29 48.15
C LYS A 248 -58.82 -36.38 47.38
N PHE A 249 -58.10 -37.07 46.49
CA PHE A 249 -58.66 -38.20 45.75
C PHE A 249 -58.97 -39.37 46.69
N GLN A 250 -58.04 -39.70 47.60
CA GLN A 250 -58.27 -40.73 48.63
C GLN A 250 -59.46 -40.37 49.53
N GLU A 251 -59.52 -39.14 50.04
CA GLU A 251 -60.65 -38.65 50.85
C GLU A 251 -61.98 -38.76 50.09
N HIS A 252 -61.99 -38.42 48.80
CA HIS A 252 -63.19 -38.53 47.97
C HIS A 252 -63.62 -39.99 47.77
N GLU A 253 -62.67 -40.90 47.51
CA GLU A 253 -62.96 -42.33 47.38
C GLU A 253 -63.51 -42.91 48.69
N GLU A 254 -62.94 -42.54 49.84
CA GLU A 254 -63.42 -42.93 51.17
C GLU A 254 -64.86 -42.45 51.41
N LEU A 255 -65.14 -41.15 51.21
CA LEU A 255 -66.48 -40.58 51.35
C LEU A 255 -67.49 -41.20 50.37
N THR A 256 -67.06 -41.51 49.15
CA THR A 256 -67.92 -42.16 48.16
C THR A 256 -68.28 -43.58 48.61
N ALA A 257 -67.30 -44.33 49.13
CA ALA A 257 -67.53 -45.68 49.66
C ALA A 257 -68.47 -45.66 50.88
N GLU A 258 -68.29 -44.70 51.79
CA GLU A 258 -69.19 -44.48 52.93
C GLU A 258 -70.60 -44.14 52.47
N TYR A 259 -70.76 -43.18 51.55
CA TYR A 259 -72.05 -42.79 50.99
C TYR A 259 -72.76 -43.97 50.30
N GLU A 260 -72.05 -44.75 49.49
CA GLU A 260 -72.62 -45.95 48.86
C GLU A 260 -73.08 -47.01 49.89
N SER A 261 -72.33 -47.15 50.99
CA SER A 261 -72.72 -48.01 52.11
C SER A 261 -73.99 -47.49 52.81
N GLU A 262 -74.04 -46.19 53.12
CA GLU A 262 -75.22 -45.56 53.73
C GLU A 262 -76.46 -45.65 52.84
N VAL A 263 -76.31 -45.44 51.52
CA VAL A 263 -77.40 -45.58 50.55
C VAL A 263 -77.94 -47.02 50.55
N LYS A 264 -77.07 -48.03 50.62
CA LYS A 264 -77.49 -49.44 50.74
C LYS A 264 -78.26 -49.68 52.04
N GLN A 265 -77.74 -49.19 53.18
CA GLN A 265 -78.42 -49.31 54.47
C GLN A 265 -79.78 -48.61 54.47
N MET A 266 -79.89 -47.43 53.86
CA MET A 266 -81.14 -46.70 53.70
C MET A 266 -82.15 -47.45 52.83
N ALA A 267 -81.69 -48.07 51.72
CA ALA A 267 -82.54 -48.90 50.88
C ALA A 267 -83.09 -50.11 51.67
N GLU A 268 -82.22 -50.82 52.42
CA GLU A 268 -82.62 -51.94 53.27
C GLU A 268 -83.63 -51.53 54.36
N LEU A 269 -83.40 -50.40 55.03
CA LEU A 269 -84.32 -49.90 56.05
C LEU A 269 -85.67 -49.49 55.46
N THR A 270 -85.65 -48.86 54.28
CA THR A 270 -86.89 -48.45 53.59
C THR A 270 -87.71 -49.67 53.17
N GLU A 271 -87.07 -50.73 52.68
CA GLU A 271 -87.71 -52.01 52.38
C GLU A 271 -88.34 -52.62 53.64
N ARG A 272 -87.58 -52.72 54.73
CA ARG A 272 -88.11 -53.23 56.02
C ARG A 272 -89.28 -52.41 56.56
N MET A 273 -89.23 -51.08 56.43
CA MET A 273 -90.33 -50.20 56.84
C MET A 273 -91.57 -50.43 55.97
N SER A 274 -91.40 -50.61 54.66
CA SER A 274 -92.49 -50.97 53.75
C SER A 274 -93.14 -52.29 54.16
N ASP A 275 -92.34 -53.33 54.44
CA ASP A 275 -92.84 -54.63 54.91
C ASP A 275 -93.62 -54.49 56.23
N GLN A 276 -93.09 -53.72 57.19
CA GLN A 276 -93.75 -53.46 58.47
C GLN A 276 -95.06 -52.66 58.31
N GLU A 277 -95.10 -51.69 57.40
CA GLU A 277 -96.31 -50.94 57.07
C GLU A 277 -97.38 -51.86 56.47
N GLU A 278 -97.02 -52.77 55.57
CA GLU A 278 -97.93 -53.77 55.02
C GLU A 278 -98.49 -54.69 56.11
N GLU A 279 -97.63 -55.20 56.99
CA GLU A 279 -98.04 -56.02 58.15
C GLU A 279 -98.96 -55.25 59.10
N TYR A 280 -98.63 -54.00 59.41
CA TYR A 280 -99.44 -53.14 60.26
C TYR A 280 -100.82 -52.88 59.65
N GLN A 281 -100.91 -52.55 58.35
CA GLN A 281 -102.18 -52.36 57.66
C GLN A 281 -103.02 -53.64 57.67
N ARG A 282 -102.39 -54.81 57.51
CA ARG A 282 -103.06 -56.11 57.59
C ARG A 282 -103.63 -56.36 58.99
N LEU A 283 -102.84 -56.17 60.04
CA LEU A 283 -103.28 -56.34 61.43
C LEU A 283 -104.38 -55.34 61.81
N LEU A 284 -104.28 -54.09 61.33
CA LEU A 284 -105.31 -53.07 61.54
C LEU A 284 -106.63 -53.46 60.85
N ALA A 285 -106.56 -53.97 59.62
CA ALA A 285 -107.73 -54.45 58.90
C ALA A 285 -108.36 -55.67 59.58
N GLU A 286 -107.55 -56.59 60.12
CA GLU A 286 -108.01 -57.74 60.90
C GLU A 286 -108.67 -57.31 62.22
N LYS A 287 -108.05 -56.40 62.97
CA LYS A 287 -108.63 -55.80 64.18
C LYS A 287 -109.97 -55.13 63.89
N LEU A 288 -110.06 -54.34 62.82
CA LEU A 288 -111.31 -53.68 62.42
C LEU A 288 -112.40 -54.69 62.03
N ARG A 289 -112.04 -55.85 61.47
CA ARG A 289 -112.99 -56.95 61.18
C ARG A 289 -113.51 -57.57 62.48
N TYR A 290 -112.63 -57.92 63.41
CA TYR A 290 -113.04 -58.45 64.71
C TYR A 290 -113.93 -57.47 65.49
N GLU A 291 -113.57 -56.18 65.54
CA GLU A 291 -114.39 -55.15 66.21
C GLU A 291 -115.78 -55.04 65.55
N LYS A 292 -115.86 -55.10 64.22
CA LYS A 292 -117.15 -55.13 63.51
C LYS A 292 -117.95 -56.39 63.78
N GLU A 293 -117.31 -57.56 63.82
CA GLU A 293 -117.96 -58.83 64.16
C GLU A 293 -118.51 -58.81 65.60
N GLU A 294 -117.74 -58.30 66.56
CA GLU A 294 -118.22 -58.10 67.94
C GLU A 294 -119.40 -57.11 68.01
N GLU A 295 -119.32 -55.98 67.30
CA GLU A 295 -120.42 -55.01 67.20
C GLU A 295 -121.67 -55.66 66.59
N ASP A 296 -121.53 -56.42 65.50
CA ASP A 296 -122.61 -57.12 64.83
C ASP A 296 -123.22 -58.23 65.71
N GLU A 297 -122.40 -58.97 66.48
CA GLU A 297 -122.86 -59.95 67.46
C GLU A 297 -123.65 -59.28 68.59
N VAL A 298 -123.17 -58.15 69.11
CA VAL A 298 -123.87 -57.37 70.13
C VAL A 298 -125.21 -56.89 69.56
N ILE A 299 -125.22 -56.30 68.36
CA ILE A 299 -126.44 -55.85 67.67
C ILE A 299 -127.39 -57.02 67.43
N PHE A 300 -126.92 -58.16 66.94
CA PHE A 300 -127.71 -59.36 66.70
C PHE A 300 -128.29 -59.93 67.99
N SER A 301 -127.53 -59.95 69.08
CA SER A 301 -128.01 -60.39 70.39
C SER A 301 -129.10 -59.46 70.94
N LEU A 302 -128.95 -58.15 70.75
CA LEU A 302 -129.94 -57.14 71.15
C LEU A 302 -131.20 -57.26 70.29
N ALA A 303 -131.07 -57.42 68.97
CA ALA A 303 -132.16 -57.64 68.04
C ALA A 303 -132.91 -58.94 68.36
N SER A 304 -132.19 -60.03 68.66
CA SER A 304 -132.77 -61.32 69.08
C SER A 304 -133.51 -61.23 70.41
N LYS A 305 -132.91 -60.58 71.42
CA LYS A 305 -133.58 -60.28 72.72
C LYS A 305 -134.83 -59.43 72.52
N HIS A 306 -134.78 -58.43 71.63
CA HIS A 306 -135.92 -57.58 71.29
C HIS A 306 -137.03 -58.39 70.60
N ALA A 307 -136.71 -59.19 69.59
CA ALA A 307 -137.64 -60.08 68.91
C ALA A 307 -138.30 -61.06 69.89
N ALA A 308 -137.52 -61.69 70.79
CA ALA A 308 -138.05 -62.53 71.85
C ALA A 308 -139.02 -61.79 72.77
N LYS A 309 -138.71 -60.55 73.19
CA LYS A 309 -139.63 -59.69 73.96
C LYS A 309 -140.93 -59.39 73.20
N VAL A 310 -140.85 -59.11 71.89
CA VAL A 310 -142.04 -58.87 71.04
C VAL A 310 -142.91 -60.12 70.95
N ILE A 311 -142.33 -61.30 70.69
CA ILE A 311 -143.05 -62.58 70.64
C ILE A 311 -143.67 -62.90 72.01
N GLN A 312 -142.91 -62.75 73.10
CA GLN A 312 -143.41 -62.96 74.46
C GLN A 312 -144.55 -62.01 74.81
N ARG A 313 -144.48 -60.73 74.41
CA ARG A 313 -145.55 -59.75 74.61
C ARG A 313 -146.79 -60.12 73.80
N ALA A 314 -146.63 -60.53 72.54
CA ALA A 314 -147.72 -61.00 71.69
C ALA A 314 -148.39 -62.27 72.26
N TRP A 315 -147.59 -63.23 72.75
CA TRP A 315 -148.07 -64.46 73.39
C TRP A 315 -148.78 -64.20 74.73
N ARG A 316 -148.22 -63.34 75.59
CA ARG A 316 -148.88 -62.90 76.83
C ARG A 316 -150.20 -62.20 76.51
N GLY A 317 -150.24 -61.35 75.49
CA GLY A 317 -151.46 -60.72 74.99
C GLY A 317 -152.48 -61.75 74.48
N TYR A 318 -152.06 -62.73 73.68
CA TYR A 318 -152.92 -63.84 73.23
C TYR A 318 -153.46 -64.66 74.41
N ARG A 319 -152.61 -65.05 75.37
CA ARG A 319 -152.99 -65.82 76.56
C ARG A 319 -153.97 -65.05 77.45
N MET A 320 -153.78 -63.75 77.62
CA MET A 320 -154.68 -62.90 78.40
C MET A 320 -156.04 -62.76 77.71
N ARG A 321 -156.06 -62.53 76.40
CA ARG A 321 -157.29 -62.55 75.58
C ARG A 321 -158.01 -63.91 75.65
N LYS A 322 -157.28 -65.03 75.63
CA LYS A 322 -157.85 -66.38 75.77
C LYS A 322 -158.41 -66.66 77.17
N ARG A 323 -157.79 -66.13 78.24
CA ARG A 323 -158.30 -66.21 79.62
C ARG A 323 -159.55 -65.36 79.82
N LEU A 324 -159.58 -64.13 79.30
CA LEU A 324 -160.77 -63.26 79.33
C LEU A 324 -161.95 -63.87 78.57
N ALA A 325 -161.69 -64.50 77.41
CA ALA A 325 -162.71 -65.23 76.66
C ALA A 325 -163.29 -66.45 77.40
N LYS A 326 -162.52 -67.11 78.28
CA LYS A 326 -163.01 -68.21 79.14
C LYS A 326 -163.71 -67.74 80.41
N ALA A 327 -163.37 -66.57 80.95
CA ALA A 327 -164.00 -66.01 82.15
C ALA A 327 -165.42 -65.45 81.89
N ALA A 328 -165.70 -64.98 80.67
CA ALA A 328 -167.02 -64.41 80.33
C ALA A 328 -168.17 -65.44 80.28
N LYS A 329 -167.91 -66.76 80.28
CA LYS A 329 -168.95 -67.80 80.10
C LYS A 329 -169.61 -68.35 81.39
N LYS A 330 -169.40 -67.80 82.61
CA LYS A 330 -169.86 -68.46 83.88
C LYS A 330 -170.48 -67.60 85.04
N LYS A 331 -171.20 -66.49 84.81
CA LYS A 331 -172.09 -65.82 85.82
C LYS A 331 -173.29 -65.17 85.10
N GLY A 332 -174.59 -65.28 85.43
CA GLY A 332 -175.31 -65.90 86.55
C GLY A 332 -176.20 -64.91 87.34
N LYS A 333 -177.46 -64.71 86.89
CA LYS A 333 -178.76 -64.49 87.62
C LYS A 333 -178.81 -63.65 88.94
N GLY A 334 -179.61 -62.56 89.00
CA GLY A 334 -180.13 -61.95 90.26
C GLY A 334 -180.55 -60.47 90.20
N LYS A 335 -181.67 -60.09 90.84
CA LYS A 335 -182.58 -58.93 90.61
C LYS A 335 -182.40 -57.78 91.64
N GLY A 336 -182.70 -56.51 91.30
CA GLY A 336 -182.88 -55.43 92.31
C GLY A 336 -183.08 -54.02 91.72
N LYS A 337 -184.13 -53.32 92.13
CA LYS A 337 -184.76 -52.12 91.52
C LYS A 337 -184.70 -50.95 92.52
N GLY A 338 -184.31 -49.74 92.11
CA GLY A 338 -184.36 -48.52 92.95
C GLY A 338 -183.91 -47.26 92.20
N LYS A 339 -184.74 -46.21 92.27
CA LYS A 339 -184.75 -44.96 91.46
C LYS A 339 -183.72 -43.91 91.92
N ALA A 340 -183.21 -43.08 91.00
CA ALA A 340 -183.35 -41.60 90.95
C ALA A 340 -182.29 -40.92 90.05
N LYS A 341 -182.75 -39.96 89.23
CA LYS A 341 -182.04 -38.95 88.40
C LYS A 341 -181.30 -37.90 89.28
N PRO A 342 -180.52 -36.89 88.77
CA PRO A 342 -180.46 -36.28 87.42
C PRO A 342 -179.05 -35.86 86.87
N LYS A 343 -179.08 -35.26 85.67
CA LYS A 343 -178.03 -34.56 84.89
C LYS A 343 -177.02 -33.68 85.67
N SER A 344 -175.79 -33.56 85.14
CA SER A 344 -175.27 -32.31 84.53
C SER A 344 -173.89 -32.47 83.86
N LYS A 345 -173.79 -31.94 82.63
CA LYS A 345 -172.63 -31.55 81.81
C LYS A 345 -171.60 -32.60 81.39
#